data_AF-A0A8H7RLL9-F1
#
_entry.id   AF-A0A8H7RLL9-F1
#
_cell.length_a   1.000
_cell.length_b   1.000
_cell.length_c   1.000
_cell.angle_alpha   90.00
_cell.angle_beta   90.00
_cell.angle_gamma   90.00
#
_symmetry.space_group_name_H-M   'P 1'
#
loop_
_entity.id
_entity.type
_entity.pdbx_description
1 polymer ?
#
loop_
_entity_poly.entity_id
_entity_poly.type
_entity_poly.pdbx_seq_one_letter_code
_entity_poly.pdbx_strand_id
1 'polypeptide(L)'
;MPHAPRNSFIAPGVTRFSRSAAYAKKAAYKRKHVTVAAAPKAAATDKTVEVKGGKNGAKRTVPAQKASRFYPAEDVPQPKLGRKTAKKTGLRSTITAGTVVILLAGRYRGKRVVVLKQLDSGLLLVSGPFKINGVPLRRVNQAYVIATSTKLDLSAVKIDEKINDAYFKKAAKTDKAFLEGESKKAAFPASKAADQKVVDKALLEVVAKTPFLRQYLVSTFSLQKGQFPHAMKF
;
A
#
# COMPACT_ATOMS: atom_id res chain seq x y z
N MET A 1 2.80 -29.22 -4.08
CA MET A 1 3.36 -27.88 -4.38
C MET A 1 3.01 -27.53 -5.82
N PRO A 2 2.38 -26.37 -6.11
CA PRO A 2 2.19 -25.93 -7.49
C PRO A 2 3.55 -25.71 -8.16
N HIS A 3 3.75 -26.28 -9.36
CA HIS A 3 5.00 -26.10 -10.11
C HIS A 3 5.13 -24.66 -10.61
N ALA A 4 6.35 -24.10 -10.56
CA ALA A 4 6.69 -22.84 -11.21
C ALA A 4 6.37 -22.89 -12.72
N PRO A 5 6.06 -21.75 -13.37
CA PRO A 5 5.72 -21.72 -14.79
C PRO A 5 6.89 -22.23 -15.65
N ARG A 6 6.65 -23.30 -16.44
CA ARG A 6 7.64 -23.92 -17.33
C ARG A 6 7.98 -23.11 -18.59
N ASN A 7 7.34 -21.94 -18.78
CA ASN A 7 7.56 -21.05 -19.90
C ASN A 7 7.66 -19.61 -19.38
N SER A 8 8.86 -19.04 -19.41
CA SER A 8 9.11 -17.66 -18.97
C SER A 8 8.64 -16.66 -20.03
N PHE A 9 8.38 -15.42 -19.63
CA PHE A 9 8.10 -14.33 -20.56
C PHE A 9 9.40 -13.72 -21.08
N ILE A 10 9.45 -13.36 -22.37
CA ILE A 10 10.50 -12.50 -22.95
C ILE A 10 10.10 -11.03 -22.75
N ALA A 11 8.82 -10.75 -22.97
CA ALA A 11 8.18 -9.46 -22.71
C ALA A 11 6.81 -9.71 -22.06
N PRO A 12 6.19 -8.72 -21.38
CA PRO A 12 4.88 -8.89 -20.77
C PRO A 12 3.85 -9.42 -21.77
N GLY A 13 3.33 -10.63 -21.54
CA GLY A 13 2.37 -11.30 -22.42
C GLY A 13 2.96 -12.12 -23.58
N VAL A 14 4.29 -12.07 -23.80
CA VAL A 14 4.97 -12.83 -24.85
C VAL A 14 5.84 -13.92 -24.22
N THR A 15 5.45 -15.17 -24.41
CA THR A 15 6.15 -16.34 -23.85
C THR A 15 7.38 -16.71 -24.67
N ARG A 16 8.42 -17.22 -24.00
CA ARG A 16 9.69 -17.62 -24.62
C ARG A 16 9.56 -18.80 -25.57
N PHE A 17 8.76 -19.79 -25.22
CA PHE A 17 8.50 -20.96 -26.07
C PHE A 17 7.17 -20.81 -26.80
N SER A 18 7.13 -21.31 -28.04
CA SER A 18 5.91 -21.46 -28.84
C SER A 18 4.95 -22.49 -28.21
N ARG A 19 3.70 -22.53 -28.70
CA ARG A 19 2.66 -23.43 -28.20
C ARG A 19 3.06 -24.92 -28.28
N SER A 20 3.64 -25.34 -29.40
CA SER A 20 4.08 -26.72 -29.63
C SER A 20 5.24 -27.12 -28.72
N ALA A 21 6.26 -26.28 -28.61
CA ALA A 21 7.39 -26.51 -27.70
C ALA A 21 6.94 -26.57 -26.23
N ALA A 22 6.01 -25.69 -25.83
CA ALA A 22 5.43 -25.70 -24.49
C ALA A 22 4.59 -26.96 -24.22
N TYR A 23 3.85 -27.46 -25.21
CA TYR A 23 3.06 -28.69 -25.13
C TYR A 23 3.95 -29.92 -24.88
N ALA A 24 5.04 -30.03 -25.63
CA ALA A 24 6.05 -31.09 -25.46
C ALA A 24 6.72 -31.01 -24.07
N LYS A 25 7.17 -29.81 -23.64
CA LYS A 25 7.79 -29.60 -22.31
C LYS A 25 6.86 -29.85 -21.12
N LYS A 26 5.55 -29.67 -21.31
CA LYS A 26 4.54 -30.02 -20.29
C LYS A 26 4.24 -31.53 -20.27
N ALA A 27 4.77 -32.29 -21.23
CA ALA A 27 4.41 -33.66 -21.50
C ALA A 27 2.89 -33.84 -21.57
N ALA A 28 2.19 -32.83 -22.11
CA ALA A 28 0.74 -32.78 -22.11
C ALA A 28 0.14 -33.95 -22.91
N TYR A 29 0.85 -34.43 -23.93
CA TYR A 29 0.50 -35.63 -24.69
C TYR A 29 0.41 -36.91 -23.85
N LYS A 30 1.09 -36.98 -22.70
CA LYS A 30 0.99 -38.13 -21.76
C LYS A 30 -0.12 -37.97 -20.73
N ARG A 31 -0.71 -36.78 -20.59
CA ARG A 31 -1.75 -36.51 -19.61
C ARG A 31 -3.12 -36.74 -20.23
N LYS A 32 -3.80 -37.80 -19.81
CA LYS A 32 -5.22 -38.01 -20.12
C LYS A 32 -6.07 -37.16 -19.17
N HIS A 33 -6.88 -36.25 -19.71
CA HIS A 33 -7.88 -35.51 -18.94
C HIS A 33 -9.16 -36.36 -18.88
N VAL A 34 -9.26 -37.25 -17.89
CA VAL A 34 -10.53 -37.92 -17.56
C VAL A 34 -11.20 -37.07 -16.48
N THR A 35 -12.07 -36.15 -16.90
CA THR A 35 -12.85 -35.32 -15.98
C THR A 35 -14.30 -35.76 -16.03
N VAL A 36 -14.75 -36.47 -15.00
CA VAL A 36 -16.19 -36.60 -14.70
C VAL A 36 -16.61 -35.25 -14.11
N ALA A 37 -17.42 -34.50 -14.84
CA ALA A 37 -17.94 -33.23 -14.33
C ALA A 37 -18.82 -33.53 -13.11
N ALA A 38 -18.41 -33.06 -11.93
CA ALA A 38 -19.27 -33.09 -10.76
C ALA A 38 -20.51 -32.23 -11.05
N ALA A 39 -21.70 -32.81 -10.89
CA ALA A 39 -22.94 -32.07 -11.04
C ALA A 39 -22.91 -30.84 -10.11
N PRO A 40 -23.31 -29.64 -10.59
CA PRO A 40 -23.32 -28.45 -9.77
C PRO A 40 -24.21 -28.70 -8.54
N LYS A 41 -23.65 -28.58 -7.34
CA LYS A 41 -24.45 -28.55 -6.11
C LYS A 41 -25.30 -27.29 -6.15
N ALA A 42 -26.59 -27.43 -6.44
CA ALA A 42 -27.55 -26.35 -6.28
C ALA A 42 -27.53 -25.89 -4.81
N ALA A 43 -27.35 -24.59 -4.58
CA ALA A 43 -27.49 -24.03 -3.25
C ALA A 43 -28.94 -24.22 -2.78
N ALA A 44 -29.13 -24.78 -1.58
CA ALA A 44 -30.46 -25.00 -1.04
C ALA A 44 -31.21 -23.67 -0.87
N THR A 45 -32.37 -23.55 -1.53
CA THR A 45 -33.24 -22.36 -1.54
C THR A 45 -33.88 -22.11 -0.18
N ASP A 46 -34.14 -23.20 0.56
CA ASP A 46 -34.90 -23.20 1.80
C ASP A 46 -34.09 -23.79 2.96
N LYS A 47 -34.27 -23.23 4.14
CA LYS A 47 -33.70 -23.69 5.40
C LYS A 47 -34.81 -24.24 6.29
N THR A 48 -34.61 -25.44 6.83
CA THR A 48 -35.53 -26.01 7.81
C THR A 48 -35.22 -25.45 9.19
N VAL A 49 -36.16 -24.72 9.77
CA VAL A 49 -36.11 -24.16 11.11
C VAL A 49 -36.93 -25.05 12.05
N GLU A 50 -36.36 -25.47 13.16
CA GLU A 50 -37.11 -26.21 14.19
C GLU A 50 -38.03 -25.27 14.97
N VAL A 51 -39.29 -25.67 15.10
CA VAL A 51 -40.33 -24.92 15.81
C VAL A 51 -40.62 -25.61 17.13
N LYS A 52 -40.38 -24.92 18.24
CA LYS A 52 -40.68 -25.41 19.60
C LYS A 52 -42.16 -25.20 19.92
N GLY A 53 -42.85 -26.28 20.29
CA GLY A 53 -44.25 -26.28 20.73
C GLY A 53 -44.97 -27.59 20.41
N GLY A 54 -45.67 -28.17 21.40
CA GLY A 54 -46.47 -29.39 21.21
C GLY A 54 -47.59 -29.15 20.18
N LYS A 55 -47.79 -30.10 19.26
CA LYS A 55 -48.75 -30.07 18.15
C LYS A 55 -48.43 -29.12 16.97
N ASN A 56 -47.23 -28.53 16.89
CA ASN A 56 -46.87 -27.55 15.84
C ASN A 56 -45.91 -28.10 14.75
N GLY A 57 -45.84 -29.43 14.58
CA GLY A 57 -45.14 -30.07 13.46
C GLY A 57 -43.59 -30.07 13.51
N ALA A 58 -42.96 -29.58 14.58
CA ALA A 58 -41.52 -29.59 14.90
C ALA A 58 -40.56 -28.90 13.92
N LYS A 59 -40.83 -28.81 12.62
CA LYS A 59 -39.96 -28.22 11.59
C LYS A 59 -40.77 -27.39 10.58
N ARG A 60 -40.24 -26.24 10.16
CA ARG A 60 -40.77 -25.38 9.09
C ARG A 60 -39.68 -25.06 8.08
N THR A 61 -39.98 -25.21 6.80
CA THR A 61 -39.14 -24.71 5.71
C THR A 61 -39.34 -23.21 5.54
N VAL A 62 -38.25 -22.44 5.59
CA VAL A 62 -38.23 -20.98 5.45
C VAL A 62 -37.21 -20.61 4.38
N PRO A 63 -37.52 -19.67 3.46
CA PRO A 63 -36.56 -19.24 2.44
C PRO A 63 -35.28 -18.68 3.07
N ALA A 64 -34.13 -19.07 2.52
CA ALA A 64 -32.82 -18.68 3.05
C ALA A 64 -32.55 -17.17 2.96
N GLN A 65 -33.15 -16.50 1.97
CA GLN A 65 -33.17 -15.05 1.79
C GLN A 65 -34.63 -14.60 1.63
N LYS A 66 -35.09 -13.72 2.53
CA LYS A 66 -36.42 -13.12 2.41
C LYS A 66 -36.38 -11.97 1.40
N ALA A 67 -37.38 -11.90 0.53
CA ALA A 67 -37.56 -10.77 -0.39
C ALA A 67 -37.79 -9.46 0.40
N SER A 68 -37.37 -8.32 -0.17
CA SER A 68 -37.68 -7.01 0.40
C SER A 68 -39.19 -6.76 0.36
N ARG A 69 -39.72 -6.07 1.37
CA ARG A 69 -41.14 -5.65 1.41
C ARG A 69 -41.43 -4.42 0.55
N PHE A 70 -40.37 -3.71 0.16
CA PHE A 70 -40.42 -2.50 -0.64
C PHE A 70 -39.74 -2.75 -1.99
N TYR A 71 -40.40 -2.29 -3.06
CA TYR A 71 -39.89 -2.27 -4.41
C TYR A 71 -39.77 -0.81 -4.86
N PRO A 72 -38.62 -0.36 -5.39
CA PRO A 72 -38.51 0.97 -5.97
C PRO A 72 -39.37 1.07 -7.24
N ALA A 73 -39.77 2.29 -7.61
CA ALA A 73 -40.54 2.52 -8.84
C ALA A 73 -39.70 2.30 -10.11
N GLU A 74 -38.38 2.48 -10.02
CA GLU A 74 -37.43 2.28 -11.11
C GLU A 74 -36.24 1.45 -10.63
N ASP A 75 -35.74 0.58 -11.51
CA ASP A 75 -34.54 -0.22 -11.25
C ASP A 75 -33.27 0.58 -11.55
N VAL A 76 -32.30 0.53 -10.63
CA VAL A 76 -30.96 1.08 -10.90
C VAL A 76 -30.18 0.08 -11.76
N PRO A 77 -29.76 0.45 -12.97
CA PRO A 77 -29.02 -0.46 -13.84
C PRO A 77 -27.68 -0.86 -13.22
N GLN A 78 -27.35 -2.14 -13.31
CA GLN A 78 -26.09 -2.67 -12.77
C GLN A 78 -24.89 -2.18 -13.60
N PRO A 79 -23.83 -1.64 -12.96
CA PRO A 79 -22.64 -1.20 -13.68
C PRO A 79 -21.92 -2.40 -14.31
N LYS A 80 -21.40 -2.20 -15.53
CA LYS A 80 -20.62 -3.23 -16.23
C LYS A 80 -19.34 -3.56 -15.46
N LEU A 81 -19.03 -4.85 -15.34
CA LEU A 81 -17.82 -5.32 -14.67
C LEU A 81 -16.56 -4.90 -15.46
N GLY A 82 -15.72 -4.06 -14.85
CA GLY A 82 -14.42 -3.69 -15.40
C GLY A 82 -13.34 -4.74 -15.08
N ARG A 83 -12.46 -5.04 -16.05
CA ARG A 83 -11.31 -5.97 -15.85
C ARG A 83 -10.05 -5.26 -15.31
N LYS A 84 -10.11 -3.96 -15.03
CA LYS A 84 -8.96 -3.17 -14.57
C LYS A 84 -8.76 -3.40 -13.07
N THR A 85 -7.55 -3.77 -12.67
CA THR A 85 -7.15 -3.88 -11.26
C THR A 85 -6.16 -2.78 -10.91
N ALA A 86 -6.32 -2.18 -9.73
CA ALA A 86 -5.35 -1.22 -9.20
C ALA A 86 -4.04 -1.97 -8.85
N LYS A 87 -2.94 -1.55 -9.45
CA LYS A 87 -1.60 -2.10 -9.19
C LYS A 87 -0.83 -1.18 -8.25
N LYS A 88 0.12 -1.75 -7.51
CA LYS A 88 1.09 -0.97 -6.72
C LYS A 88 1.84 0.00 -7.65
N THR A 89 1.98 1.25 -7.22
CA THR A 89 2.67 2.29 -8.00
C THR A 89 4.14 1.92 -8.17
N GLY A 90 4.67 1.98 -9.39
CA GLY A 90 6.11 1.82 -9.62
C GLY A 90 6.90 3.03 -9.10
N LEU A 91 8.06 2.78 -8.51
CA LEU A 91 8.99 3.85 -8.14
C LEU A 91 9.76 4.36 -9.35
N ARG A 92 10.06 5.66 -9.34
CA ARG A 92 11.07 6.24 -10.23
C ARG A 92 12.43 5.62 -9.93
N SER A 93 13.24 5.35 -10.95
CA SER A 93 14.58 4.75 -10.81
C SER A 93 15.54 5.56 -9.93
N THR A 94 15.34 6.87 -9.82
CA THR A 94 16.14 7.76 -8.98
C THR A 94 15.82 7.62 -7.48
N ILE A 95 14.66 7.07 -7.14
CA ILE A 95 14.20 6.90 -5.76
C ILE A 95 14.52 5.47 -5.32
N THR A 96 15.57 5.34 -4.51
CA THR A 96 15.98 4.09 -3.87
C THR A 96 15.95 4.25 -2.36
N ALA A 97 15.99 3.14 -1.61
CA ALA A 97 16.18 3.21 -0.17
C ALA A 97 17.50 3.94 0.13
N GLY A 98 17.45 4.93 1.03
CA GLY A 98 18.58 5.77 1.39
C GLY A 98 18.76 7.03 0.53
N THR A 99 18.02 7.18 -0.57
CA THR A 99 18.07 8.42 -1.37
C THR A 99 17.59 9.60 -0.52
N VAL A 100 18.35 10.69 -0.54
CA VAL A 100 17.92 11.96 0.03
C VAL A 100 16.96 12.65 -0.94
N VAL A 101 15.87 13.16 -0.38
CA VAL A 101 14.75 13.68 -1.13
C VAL A 101 14.38 15.05 -0.60
N ILE A 102 14.04 15.97 -1.49
CA ILE A 102 13.48 17.28 -1.16
C ILE A 102 11.96 17.19 -1.22
N LEU A 103 11.28 17.51 -0.12
CA LEU A 103 9.82 17.58 -0.08
C LEU A 103 9.34 18.87 -0.75
N LEU A 104 8.39 18.77 -1.67
CA LEU A 104 7.84 19.94 -2.37
C LEU A 104 6.54 20.47 -1.76
N ALA A 105 5.73 19.58 -1.20
CA ALA A 105 4.39 19.91 -0.72
C ALA A 105 4.20 19.66 0.78
N GLY A 106 3.24 20.37 1.36
CA GLY A 106 2.83 20.23 2.75
C GLY A 106 3.63 21.06 3.74
N ARG A 107 3.52 20.70 5.03
CA ARG A 107 4.13 21.47 6.13
C ARG A 107 5.66 21.48 6.09
N TYR A 108 6.27 20.40 5.59
CA TYR A 108 7.72 20.21 5.56
C TYR A 108 8.34 20.50 4.19
N ARG A 109 7.69 21.33 3.37
CA ARG A 109 8.22 21.72 2.06
C ARG A 109 9.64 22.33 2.17
N GLY A 110 10.48 22.07 1.18
CA GLY A 110 11.89 22.44 1.15
C GLY A 110 12.80 21.60 2.05
N LYS A 111 12.28 20.81 2.98
CA LYS A 111 13.13 19.96 3.84
C LYS A 111 13.74 18.82 3.05
N ARG A 112 15.00 18.49 3.37
CA ARG A 112 15.73 17.34 2.84
C ARG A 112 15.61 16.16 3.79
N VAL A 113 15.18 15.03 3.26
CA VAL A 113 14.65 13.92 4.04
C VAL A 113 15.06 12.59 3.42
N VAL A 114 15.29 11.55 4.23
CA VAL A 114 15.80 10.26 3.75
C VAL A 114 14.64 9.31 3.44
N VAL A 115 14.65 8.70 2.25
CA VAL A 115 13.70 7.65 1.88
C VAL A 115 14.10 6.34 2.54
N LEU A 116 13.16 5.69 3.21
CA LEU A 116 13.40 4.43 3.92
C LEU A 116 12.96 3.22 3.09
N LYS A 117 11.66 3.15 2.75
CA LYS A 117 11.08 2.09 1.94
C LYS A 117 9.81 2.57 1.23
N GLN A 118 9.35 1.83 0.23
CA GLN A 118 8.01 2.02 -0.34
C GLN A 118 6.99 1.18 0.41
N LEU A 119 5.86 1.78 0.78
CA LEU A 119 4.74 1.10 1.40
C LEU A 119 3.85 0.43 0.34
N ASP A 120 2.91 -0.40 0.78
CA ASP A 120 2.04 -1.18 -0.13
C ASP A 120 1.02 -0.32 -0.86
N SER A 121 0.62 0.81 -0.26
CA SER A 121 -0.13 1.87 -0.93
C SER A 121 0.61 2.53 -2.09
N GLY A 122 1.92 2.28 -2.24
CA GLY A 122 2.77 2.93 -3.24
C GLY A 122 3.41 4.24 -2.76
N LEU A 123 3.05 4.72 -1.56
CA LEU A 123 3.66 5.90 -0.94
C LEU A 123 5.06 5.60 -0.39
N LEU A 124 5.90 6.62 -0.34
CA LEU A 124 7.24 6.56 0.28
C LEU A 124 7.13 6.72 1.78
N LEU A 125 7.77 5.82 2.53
CA LEU A 125 8.10 6.06 3.93
C LEU A 125 9.39 6.84 3.99
N VAL A 126 9.33 8.00 4.64
CA VAL A 126 10.40 8.98 4.68
C VAL A 126 10.65 9.38 6.14
N SER A 127 11.92 9.55 6.54
CA SER A 127 12.30 10.13 7.84
C SER A 127 13.37 11.18 7.65
N GLY A 128 13.18 12.34 8.27
CA GLY A 128 14.22 13.33 8.44
C GLY A 128 14.62 13.25 9.89
N PRO A 129 15.77 12.66 10.24
CA PRO A 129 16.07 12.32 11.63
C PRO A 129 15.62 13.46 12.55
N PHE A 130 14.63 13.22 13.43
CA PHE A 130 13.74 14.28 13.92
C PHE A 130 14.52 15.37 14.65
N LYS A 131 15.62 14.98 15.30
CA LYS A 131 16.60 15.86 15.96
C LYS A 131 17.33 16.83 15.02
N ILE A 132 17.45 16.50 13.74
CA ILE A 132 18.15 17.30 12.72
C ILE A 132 17.20 18.33 12.10
N ASN A 133 16.07 17.89 11.53
CA ASN A 133 15.24 18.75 10.68
C ASN A 133 13.75 18.81 11.10
N GLY A 134 13.36 18.12 12.17
CA GLY A 134 12.00 18.11 12.71
C GLY A 134 10.97 17.36 11.86
N VAL A 135 11.38 16.56 10.88
CA VAL A 135 10.46 15.81 10.00
C VAL A 135 10.30 14.37 10.53
N PRO A 136 9.19 14.02 11.19
CA PRO A 136 9.00 12.67 11.71
C PRO A 136 8.82 11.66 10.57
N LEU A 137 8.79 10.37 10.92
CA LEU A 137 8.36 9.29 10.05
C LEU A 137 7.02 9.66 9.41
N ARG A 138 7.03 9.76 8.07
CA ARG A 138 5.89 10.26 7.32
C ARG A 138 5.75 9.55 5.99
N ARG A 139 4.50 9.39 5.56
CA ARG A 139 4.17 8.95 4.20
C ARG A 139 4.14 10.14 3.25
N VAL A 140 4.79 9.98 2.10
CA VAL A 140 4.89 11.01 1.06
C VAL A 140 4.65 10.39 -0.31
N ASN A 141 3.91 11.09 -1.18
CA ASN A 141 3.75 10.66 -2.56
C ASN A 141 5.00 11.04 -3.36
N GLN A 142 5.54 10.10 -4.13
CA GLN A 142 6.73 10.30 -4.97
C GLN A 142 6.61 11.47 -5.97
N ALA A 143 5.41 11.88 -6.34
CA ALA A 143 5.18 13.02 -7.23
C ALA A 143 5.57 14.37 -6.59
N TYR A 144 5.53 14.48 -5.25
CA TYR A 144 5.80 15.73 -4.53
C TYR A 144 7.22 15.77 -3.96
N VAL A 145 8.14 15.16 -4.68
CA VAL A 145 9.48 14.83 -4.21
C VAL A 145 10.48 15.03 -5.34
N ILE A 146 11.56 15.75 -5.05
CA ILE A 146 12.75 15.75 -5.90
C ILE A 146 13.75 14.76 -5.29
N ALA A 147 14.11 13.74 -6.06
CA ALA A 147 15.19 12.83 -5.70
C ALA A 147 16.52 13.51 -5.99
N THR A 148 17.41 13.58 -5.00
CA THR A 148 18.78 14.04 -5.21
C THR A 148 19.69 12.87 -5.55
N SER A 149 20.87 13.18 -6.04
CA SER A 149 21.96 12.24 -6.31
C SER A 149 22.57 11.64 -5.04
N THR A 150 22.36 12.28 -3.88
CA THR A 150 22.90 11.84 -2.59
C THR A 150 22.17 10.58 -2.09
N LYS A 151 22.93 9.53 -1.80
CA LYS A 151 22.42 8.25 -1.27
C LYS A 151 23.16 7.86 -0.01
N LEU A 152 22.41 7.36 0.96
CA LEU A 152 22.93 6.76 2.19
C LEU A 152 22.79 5.25 2.14
N ASP A 153 23.80 4.55 2.62
CA ASP A 153 23.68 3.11 2.79
C ASP A 153 22.84 2.79 4.03
N LEU A 154 21.64 2.24 3.80
CA LEU A 154 20.68 1.86 4.84
C LEU A 154 20.72 0.36 5.17
N SER A 155 21.73 -0.39 4.72
CA SER A 155 21.82 -1.83 4.94
C SER A 155 21.76 -2.23 6.42
N ALA A 156 22.26 -1.38 7.32
CA ALA A 156 22.21 -1.61 8.77
C ALA A 156 20.89 -1.16 9.43
N VAL A 157 20.04 -0.40 8.75
CA VAL A 157 18.83 0.20 9.32
C VAL A 157 17.63 -0.73 9.11
N LYS A 158 17.27 -1.45 10.17
CA LYS A 158 16.09 -2.33 10.16
C LYS A 158 14.82 -1.53 10.45
N ILE A 159 13.89 -1.53 9.49
CA ILE A 159 12.58 -0.90 9.63
C ILE A 159 11.57 -1.97 10.02
N ASP A 160 10.97 -1.83 11.20
CA ASP A 160 9.97 -2.76 11.71
C ASP A 160 8.76 -2.87 10.75
N GLU A 161 8.25 -4.10 10.58
CA GLU A 161 7.10 -4.42 9.72
C GLU A 161 5.82 -3.75 10.20
N LYS A 162 5.73 -3.46 11.50
CA LYS A 162 4.60 -2.71 12.08
C LYS A 162 4.44 -1.31 11.46
N ILE A 163 5.52 -0.73 10.92
CA ILE A 163 5.49 0.58 10.26
C ILE A 163 5.02 0.39 8.81
N ASN A 164 3.71 0.20 8.67
CA ASN A 164 2.99 -0.01 7.41
C ASN A 164 1.93 1.08 7.18
N ASP A 165 1.11 0.95 6.13
CA ASP A 165 0.08 1.94 5.81
C ASP A 165 -0.99 2.12 6.89
N ALA A 166 -1.32 1.05 7.62
CA ALA A 166 -2.32 1.08 8.69
C ALA A 166 -1.82 1.90 9.89
N TYR A 167 -0.52 1.81 10.20
CA TYR A 167 0.12 2.61 11.26
C TYR A 167 -0.07 4.12 11.08
N PHE A 168 -0.13 4.59 9.84
CA PHE A 168 -0.31 6.00 9.48
C PHE A 168 -1.75 6.37 9.12
N LYS A 169 -2.73 5.48 9.32
CA LYS A 169 -4.14 5.79 9.10
C LYS A 169 -4.59 6.83 10.14
N LYS A 170 -5.24 7.90 9.68
CA LYS A 170 -5.85 8.87 10.57
C LYS A 170 -7.15 8.29 11.13
N ALA A 171 -7.45 8.56 12.39
CA ALA A 171 -8.75 8.25 12.97
C ALA A 171 -9.84 9.05 12.23
N ALA A 172 -10.96 8.39 11.89
CA ALA A 172 -12.11 9.08 11.32
C ALA A 172 -12.73 9.98 12.39
N LYS A 173 -13.07 11.21 12.03
CA LYS A 173 -13.86 12.09 12.91
C LYS A 173 -15.32 11.66 12.80
N THR A 174 -15.98 11.43 13.93
CA THR A 174 -17.43 11.22 13.99
C THR A 174 -18.16 12.55 13.82
N ASP A 175 -19.35 12.55 13.21
CA ASP A 175 -20.08 13.76 12.80
C ASP A 175 -20.31 14.78 13.94
N LYS A 176 -20.44 14.32 15.19
CA LYS A 176 -20.60 15.18 16.36
C LYS A 176 -19.37 16.05 16.68
N ALA A 177 -18.17 15.64 16.28
CA ALA A 177 -16.93 16.36 16.54
C ALA A 177 -16.68 17.54 15.57
N PHE A 178 -17.59 17.75 14.60
CA PHE A 178 -17.51 18.88 13.67
C PHE A 178 -18.03 20.19 14.29
N LEU A 179 -18.93 20.12 15.28
CA LEU A 179 -19.59 21.30 15.87
C LEU A 179 -18.88 21.90 17.10
N GLU A 180 -17.96 21.18 17.76
CA GLU A 180 -17.31 21.66 18.99
C GLU A 180 -16.06 22.54 18.77
N GLY A 181 -15.77 22.97 17.54
CA GLY A 181 -14.51 23.66 17.23
C GLY A 181 -13.30 22.74 17.41
N GLU A 182 -12.10 23.17 16.99
CA GLU A 182 -10.89 22.34 17.09
C GLU A 182 -10.54 22.03 18.55
N SER A 183 -11.11 20.95 19.08
CA SER A 183 -10.67 20.30 20.32
C SER A 183 -9.16 20.13 20.26
N LYS A 184 -8.46 20.72 21.24
CA LYS A 184 -7.00 20.72 21.43
C LYS A 184 -6.35 19.50 20.78
N LYS A 185 -5.44 19.73 19.83
CA LYS A 185 -4.67 18.66 19.14
C LYS A 185 -4.25 17.61 20.16
N ALA A 186 -4.83 16.42 20.05
CA ALA A 186 -4.52 15.30 20.93
C ALA A 186 -2.99 15.12 20.99
N ALA A 187 -2.48 14.90 22.20
CA ALA A 187 -1.05 14.69 22.43
C ALA A 187 -0.53 13.59 21.49
N PHE A 188 0.68 13.80 20.96
CA PHE A 188 1.26 12.83 20.04
C PHE A 188 1.47 11.49 20.77
N PRO A 189 1.01 10.36 20.21
CA PRO A 189 1.05 9.08 20.90
C PRO A 189 2.50 8.67 21.24
N ALA A 190 2.73 8.34 22.52
CA ALA A 190 4.05 8.00 23.05
C ALA A 190 4.70 6.81 22.31
N SER A 191 3.91 5.82 21.90
CA SER A 191 4.37 4.69 21.07
C SER A 191 5.03 5.15 19.78
N LYS A 192 4.45 6.12 19.06
CA LYS A 192 5.02 6.62 17.81
C LYS A 192 6.31 7.39 18.03
N ALA A 193 6.43 8.07 19.17
CA ALA A 193 7.66 8.76 19.55
C ALA A 193 8.78 7.77 19.90
N ALA A 194 8.46 6.64 20.53
CA ALA A 194 9.42 5.58 20.78
C ALA A 194 9.92 4.95 19.48
N ASP A 195 9.01 4.60 18.57
CA ASP A 195 9.37 4.04 17.26
C ASP A 195 10.23 5.00 16.43
N GLN A 196 9.93 6.31 16.49
CA GLN A 196 10.76 7.34 15.88
C GLN A 196 12.19 7.33 16.41
N LYS A 197 12.37 7.28 17.73
CA LYS A 197 13.69 7.28 18.37
C LYS A 197 14.54 6.09 17.94
N VAL A 198 13.92 4.91 17.80
CA VAL A 198 14.61 3.68 17.37
C VAL A 198 15.15 3.84 15.94
N VAL A 199 14.31 4.29 15.00
CA VAL A 199 14.72 4.49 13.61
C VAL A 199 15.74 5.62 13.49
N ASP A 200 15.54 6.73 14.19
CA ASP A 200 16.42 7.88 14.14
C ASP A 200 17.80 7.58 14.73
N LYS A 201 17.91 6.75 15.77
CA LYS A 201 19.21 6.35 16.32
C LYS A 201 20.08 5.71 15.24
N ALA A 202 19.54 4.75 14.51
CA ALA A 202 20.26 4.08 13.42
C ALA A 202 20.58 5.04 12.26
N LEU A 203 19.66 5.94 11.89
CA LEU A 203 19.90 6.92 10.83
C LEU A 203 20.97 7.95 11.22
N LEU A 204 21.02 8.38 12.48
CA LEU A 204 22.01 9.35 12.95
C LEU A 204 23.43 8.78 12.89
N GLU A 205 23.60 7.49 13.20
CA GLU A 205 24.88 6.80 13.05
C GLU A 205 25.33 6.76 11.59
N VAL A 206 24.42 6.50 10.64
CA VAL A 206 24.73 6.53 9.21
C VAL A 206 25.06 7.95 8.73
N VAL A 207 24.29 8.95 9.16
CA VAL A 207 24.50 10.35 8.78
C VAL A 207 25.82 10.90 9.30
N ALA A 208 26.27 10.46 10.47
CA ALA A 208 27.53 10.89 11.06
C ALA A 208 28.76 10.41 10.28
N LYS A 209 28.66 9.29 9.53
CA LYS A 209 29.76 8.74 8.72
C LYS A 209 30.14 9.65 7.54
N THR A 210 29.18 10.41 7.04
CA THR A 210 29.36 11.30 5.87
C THR A 210 29.59 12.74 6.32
N PRO A 211 30.74 13.36 6.00
CA PRO A 211 31.03 14.74 6.35
C PRO A 211 29.96 15.71 5.84
N PHE A 212 29.63 16.73 6.64
CA PHE A 212 28.68 17.81 6.33
C PHE A 212 27.23 17.39 6.03
N LEU A 213 26.90 16.09 5.99
CA LEU A 213 25.54 15.64 5.67
C LEU A 213 24.50 16.11 6.71
N ARG A 214 24.91 16.19 7.99
CA ARG A 214 24.04 16.77 9.03
C ARG A 214 23.61 18.18 8.67
N GLN A 215 24.53 19.06 8.25
CA GLN A 215 24.24 20.44 7.85
C GLN A 215 23.39 20.49 6.56
N TYR A 216 23.66 19.58 5.63
CA TYR A 216 22.87 19.42 4.41
C TYR A 216 21.41 19.05 4.70
N LEU A 217 21.15 18.16 5.66
CA LEU A 217 19.79 17.75 6.05
C LEU A 217 19.04 18.81 6.88
N VAL A 218 19.75 19.64 7.66
CA VAL A 218 19.16 20.79 8.38
C VAL A 218 18.68 21.87 7.41
N SER A 219 19.51 22.17 6.41
CA SER A 219 19.25 23.27 5.49
C SER A 219 18.01 23.01 4.63
N THR A 220 17.28 24.09 4.35
CA THR A 220 16.02 24.04 3.58
C THR A 220 16.33 24.41 2.13
N PHE A 221 15.79 23.66 1.19
CA PHE A 221 15.85 23.98 -0.22
C PHE A 221 14.90 25.11 -0.56
N SER A 222 15.41 26.11 -1.25
CA SER A 222 14.70 27.23 -1.84
C SER A 222 15.43 27.66 -3.10
N LEU A 223 14.71 28.21 -4.08
CA LEU A 223 15.31 28.84 -5.24
C LEU A 223 15.59 30.30 -4.94
N GLN A 224 16.79 30.77 -5.29
CA GLN A 224 17.16 32.19 -5.24
C GLN A 224 17.07 32.84 -6.63
N LYS A 225 17.22 34.17 -6.69
CA LYS A 225 17.28 34.88 -7.98
C LYS A 225 18.46 34.34 -8.81
N GLY A 226 18.21 34.03 -10.08
CA GLY A 226 19.22 33.46 -10.99
C GLY A 226 19.40 31.95 -10.91
N GLN A 227 18.69 31.27 -10.01
CA GLN A 227 18.69 29.81 -9.90
C GLN A 227 17.52 29.20 -10.69
N PHE A 228 17.83 28.47 -11.76
CA PHE A 228 16.82 27.88 -12.63
C PHE A 228 16.78 26.34 -12.51
N PRO A 229 15.65 25.74 -12.14
CA PRO A 229 15.56 24.29 -11.90
C PRO A 229 15.95 23.40 -13.08
N HIS A 230 15.71 23.85 -14.32
CA HIS A 230 16.08 23.09 -15.52
C HIS A 230 17.61 23.03 -15.75
N ALA A 231 18.36 23.96 -15.18
CA ALA A 231 19.82 23.98 -15.22
C ALA A 231 20.46 23.31 -13.99
N MET A 232 19.67 23.03 -12.95
CA MET A 232 20.14 22.38 -11.73
C MET A 232 20.26 20.87 -11.91
N LYS A 233 21.32 20.31 -11.31
CA LYS A 233 21.47 18.87 -11.11
C LYS A 233 21.13 18.56 -9.65
N PHE A 234 20.11 17.74 -9.46
CA PHE A 234 19.65 17.30 -8.14
C PHE A 234 20.32 15.97 -7.78
#